data_AF-A0A255U2Z8-F1
#
_entry.id   AF-A0A255U2Z8-F1
#
_cell.length_a   1.000
_cell.length_b   1.000
_cell.length_c   1.000
_cell.angle_alpha   90.00
_cell.angle_beta   90.00
_cell.angle_gamma   90.00
#
_symmetry.space_group_name_H-M   'P 1'
#
loop_
_entity.id
_entity.type
_entity.pdbx_description
1 polymer ?
#
loop_
_entity_poly.entity_id
_entity_poly.type
_entity_poly.pdbx_seq_one_letter_code
_entity_poly.pdbx_strand_id
1 'polypeptide(L)'
;MSYGFLVFILLASIVGAVVRYYYQKYIGSKLEMFKLENINAQTNLEVVSDTLRKMICTYAWTKEGESNVCHFDYQGAHFSIELTDNDPFTQLSLYYIHLVSLEDINVVRAVCNKYSSTKNPFKVVYSVNQEHHGAAIHIICSLLLNEVNAHELLTKVMAQMFEMRRLVVAEIESETQKARSVDCADYEVATVEWGGELELLHELEIDRQPAVFSHHEAAAHPVITPRALLATMFGITDSHIDSLSAWTNDETHIHMGEDDDIANFPLSALLIADGKFIHSWVGVELTYHDDSGDGVSHNLGIHLDSEMTTPSVLYYRVTLTLMPVFVPPVASPVLLPKPGDCHTFVAGYELVPTKQQTDAINYQWHEAREKFKSGGESQLTATQRVLAHCEQPDLAQYIYLGRQRYLERRFFDALSPLGAAYERYAARYDQMGADERRSYYEVCYLLGSCYYHLRRFEIAHFYLFQTLSINNLIYTMQYVNCMVSMGNCDALRFIDSSFANLKRSMDMGSLNSNCLNFYYFLQRRKVEFLLNAHRVDEAEQLLRTMLDGNPNSDFAIERLAEIQKEKEKL
;
A
#
# COMPACT_ATOMS: atom_id res chain seq x y z
N MET A 1 -57.39 -35.06 43.24
CA MET A 1 -56.44 -34.00 43.66
C MET A 1 -57.06 -33.25 44.82
N SER A 2 -56.39 -33.22 45.97
CA SER A 2 -56.85 -32.49 47.17
C SER A 2 -56.92 -30.98 46.87
N TYR A 3 -57.96 -30.31 47.36
CA TYR A 3 -58.16 -28.87 47.24
C TYR A 3 -56.91 -28.06 47.66
N GLY A 4 -56.13 -28.58 48.61
CA GLY A 4 -54.88 -27.96 49.05
C GLY A 4 -53.76 -27.95 47.99
N PHE A 5 -53.71 -28.94 47.10
CA PHE A 5 -52.71 -29.00 46.02
C PHE A 5 -52.99 -27.95 44.94
N LEU A 6 -54.27 -27.69 44.67
CA LEU A 6 -54.71 -26.69 43.70
C LEU A 6 -54.43 -25.26 44.20
N VAL A 7 -54.64 -25.02 45.50
CA VAL A 7 -54.27 -23.74 46.14
C VAL A 7 -52.77 -23.50 46.14
N PHE A 8 -51.96 -24.55 46.34
CA PHE A 8 -50.50 -24.43 46.33
C PHE A 8 -49.96 -24.07 44.94
N ILE A 9 -50.48 -24.69 43.87
CA ILE A 9 -50.11 -24.36 42.49
C ILE A 9 -50.49 -22.91 42.15
N LEU A 10 -51.65 -22.45 42.64
CA LEU A 10 -52.13 -21.10 42.38
C LEU A 10 -51.26 -20.05 43.10
N LEU A 11 -50.87 -20.30 44.35
CA LEU A 11 -49.94 -19.46 45.10
C LEU A 11 -48.54 -19.43 44.46
N ALA A 12 -48.00 -20.58 44.04
CA ALA A 12 -46.71 -20.64 43.37
C ALA A 12 -46.72 -19.87 42.04
N SER A 13 -47.82 -19.93 41.30
CA SER A 13 -48.01 -19.19 40.04
C SER A 13 -48.08 -17.68 40.28
N ILE A 14 -48.77 -17.24 41.33
CA ILE A 14 -48.84 -15.82 41.72
C ILE A 14 -47.46 -15.31 42.13
N VAL A 15 -46.71 -16.06 42.95
CA VAL A 15 -45.35 -15.68 43.36
C VAL A 15 -44.42 -15.62 42.14
N GLY A 16 -44.48 -16.59 41.24
CA GLY A 16 -43.71 -16.57 39.98
C GLY A 16 -44.03 -15.35 39.11
N ALA A 17 -45.30 -14.97 39.01
CA ALA A 17 -45.73 -13.77 38.27
C ALA A 17 -45.21 -12.48 38.92
N VAL A 18 -45.25 -12.37 40.25
CA VAL A 18 -44.74 -11.22 41.00
C VAL A 18 -43.23 -11.09 40.84
N VAL A 19 -42.48 -12.18 40.99
CA VAL A 19 -41.02 -12.18 40.79
C VAL A 19 -40.68 -11.79 39.36
N ARG A 20 -41.38 -12.33 38.36
CA ARG A 20 -41.17 -11.97 36.95
C ARG A 20 -41.47 -10.50 36.68
N TYR A 21 -42.54 -9.94 37.27
CA TYR A 21 -42.89 -8.53 37.15
C TYR A 21 -41.82 -7.62 37.75
N TYR A 22 -41.32 -7.92 38.96
CA TYR A 22 -40.25 -7.14 39.57
C TYR A 22 -38.93 -7.28 38.81
N TYR A 23 -38.61 -8.46 38.29
CA TYR A 23 -37.42 -8.71 37.49
C TYR A 23 -37.47 -7.96 36.15
N GLN A 24 -38.61 -7.98 35.46
CA GLN A 24 -38.83 -7.21 34.23
C GLN A 24 -38.82 -5.70 34.48
N LYS A 25 -39.37 -5.23 35.60
CA LYS A 25 -39.32 -3.82 35.98
C LYS A 25 -37.89 -3.37 36.31
N TYR A 26 -37.11 -4.20 37.01
CA TYR A 26 -35.72 -3.91 37.36
C TYR A 26 -34.78 -3.93 36.14
N ILE A 27 -34.97 -4.89 35.23
CA ILE A 27 -34.23 -4.92 33.95
C ILE A 27 -34.67 -3.78 33.03
N GLY A 28 -35.99 -3.52 32.95
CA GLY A 28 -36.56 -2.42 32.17
C GLY A 28 -36.02 -1.06 32.60
N SER A 29 -35.93 -0.80 33.91
CA SER A 29 -35.35 0.45 34.42
C SER A 29 -33.84 0.58 34.12
N LYS A 30 -33.10 -0.54 34.10
CA LYS A 30 -31.70 -0.53 33.66
C LYS A 30 -31.56 -0.30 32.16
N LEU A 31 -32.43 -0.88 31.33
CA LEU A 31 -32.43 -0.66 29.88
C LEU A 31 -32.89 0.75 29.48
N GLU A 32 -33.83 1.35 30.21
CA GLU A 32 -34.24 2.75 30.01
C GLU A 32 -33.12 3.76 30.32
N MET A 33 -32.22 3.43 31.28
CA MET A 33 -31.00 4.21 31.56
C MET A 33 -29.98 4.19 30.41
N PHE A 34 -30.11 3.28 29.43
CA PHE A 34 -29.25 3.22 28.24
C PHE A 34 -29.89 3.87 27.01
N LYS A 35 -31.09 4.45 27.12
CA LYS A 35 -31.68 5.22 26.01
C LYS A 35 -30.93 6.55 25.86
N LEU A 36 -30.35 6.78 24.68
CA LEU A 36 -29.64 8.01 24.30
C LEU A 36 -30.46 9.29 24.54
N GLU A 37 -31.80 9.19 24.53
CA GLU A 37 -32.74 10.29 24.76
C GLU A 37 -32.68 10.90 26.18
N ASN A 38 -32.09 10.21 27.16
CA ASN A 38 -31.96 10.69 28.55
C ASN A 38 -30.60 11.33 28.88
N ILE A 39 -29.65 11.31 27.92
CA ILE A 39 -28.30 11.86 28.10
C ILE A 39 -28.30 13.27 27.51
N ASN A 40 -28.37 14.27 28.38
CA ASN A 40 -28.23 15.69 28.01
C ASN A 40 -27.03 16.31 28.75
N ALA A 41 -26.59 17.49 28.31
CA ALA A 41 -25.41 18.16 28.86
C ALA A 41 -25.47 18.38 30.38
N GLN A 42 -26.67 18.58 30.94
CA GLN A 42 -26.87 18.75 32.38
C GLN A 42 -26.65 17.44 33.15
N THR A 43 -27.21 16.33 32.67
CA THR A 43 -26.99 15.00 33.25
C THR A 43 -25.51 14.62 33.17
N ASN A 44 -24.85 14.89 32.04
CA ASN A 44 -23.41 14.64 31.88
C ASN A 44 -22.57 15.46 32.86
N LEU A 45 -22.93 16.72 33.07
CA LEU A 45 -22.24 17.60 34.03
C LEU A 45 -22.33 17.05 35.46
N GLU A 46 -23.50 16.58 35.88
CA GLU A 46 -23.70 15.96 37.21
C GLU A 46 -22.89 14.66 37.35
N VAL A 47 -23.00 13.76 36.37
CA VAL A 47 -22.29 12.48 36.34
C VAL A 47 -20.76 12.67 36.40
N VAL A 48 -20.22 13.58 35.59
CA VAL A 48 -18.78 13.87 35.57
C VAL A 48 -18.34 14.51 36.88
N SER A 49 -19.08 15.49 37.39
CA SER A 49 -18.76 16.20 38.63
C SER A 49 -18.71 15.27 39.85
N ASP A 50 -19.68 14.36 39.95
CA ASP A 50 -19.71 13.36 41.02
C ASP A 50 -18.59 12.33 40.87
N THR A 51 -18.26 11.96 39.64
CA THR A 51 -17.17 11.02 39.36
C THR A 51 -15.81 11.63 39.72
N LEU A 52 -15.53 12.86 39.29
CA LEU A 52 -14.29 13.56 39.64
C LEU A 52 -14.15 13.75 41.16
N ARG A 53 -15.26 14.01 41.87
CA ARG A 53 -15.27 14.06 43.33
C ARG A 53 -14.92 12.71 43.96
N LYS A 54 -15.47 11.60 43.45
CA LYS A 54 -15.13 10.24 43.89
C LYS A 54 -13.66 9.89 43.63
N MET A 55 -13.09 10.46 42.57
CA MET A 55 -11.67 10.31 42.21
C MET A 55 -10.74 11.28 42.97
N ILE A 56 -11.26 12.10 43.88
CA ILE A 56 -10.49 13.07 44.67
C ILE A 56 -9.74 14.07 43.76
N CYS A 57 -10.32 14.39 42.61
CA CYS A 57 -9.76 15.38 41.69
C CYS A 57 -10.25 16.79 42.08
N THR A 58 -9.35 17.77 42.03
CA THR A 58 -9.75 19.19 42.13
C THR A 58 -10.15 19.64 40.72
N TYR A 59 -11.33 20.22 40.58
CA TYR A 59 -11.85 20.66 39.29
C TYR A 59 -12.65 21.96 39.40
N ALA A 60 -12.70 22.71 38.30
CA ALA A 60 -13.54 23.88 38.14
C ALA A 60 -14.14 23.89 36.73
N TRP A 61 -15.44 24.20 36.65
CA TRP A 61 -16.16 24.32 35.38
C TRP A 61 -16.12 25.77 34.89
N THR A 62 -15.80 25.93 33.60
CA THR A 62 -15.92 27.18 32.84
C THR A 62 -16.93 26.98 31.72
N LYS A 63 -17.75 28.00 31.44
CA LYS A 63 -18.64 27.99 30.27
C LYS A 63 -17.89 28.68 29.12
N GLU A 64 -17.69 27.98 28.03
CA GLU A 64 -16.99 28.43 26.83
C GLU A 64 -17.90 28.25 25.62
N GLY A 65 -18.60 29.33 25.22
CA GLY A 65 -19.59 29.26 24.14
C GLY A 65 -20.72 28.29 24.46
N GLU A 66 -20.91 27.29 23.60
CA GLU A 66 -21.90 26.21 23.74
C GLU A 66 -21.38 25.02 24.56
N SER A 67 -20.17 25.10 25.13
CA SER A 67 -19.56 24.00 25.89
C SER A 67 -19.36 24.36 27.36
N ASN A 68 -19.49 23.37 28.25
CA ASN A 68 -18.94 23.42 29.60
C ASN A 68 -17.60 22.68 29.60
N VAL A 69 -16.53 23.36 30.01
CA VAL A 69 -15.17 22.83 30.05
C VAL A 69 -14.71 22.72 31.50
N CYS A 70 -14.02 21.64 31.83
CA CYS A 70 -13.48 21.38 33.16
C CYS A 70 -12.05 20.90 33.05
N HIS A 71 -11.13 21.60 33.72
CA HIS A 71 -9.73 21.17 33.85
C HIS A 71 -9.52 20.53 35.22
N PHE A 72 -8.77 19.43 35.25
CA PHE A 72 -8.46 18.69 36.48
C PHE A 72 -7.16 17.92 36.37
N ASP A 73 -6.56 17.64 37.53
CA ASP A 73 -5.31 16.87 37.62
C ASP A 73 -5.59 15.44 38.03
N TYR A 74 -4.99 14.50 37.31
CA TYR A 74 -5.04 13.08 37.64
C TYR A 74 -3.65 12.45 37.46
N GLN A 75 -3.13 11.86 38.54
CA GLN A 75 -1.83 11.18 38.57
C GLN A 75 -0.65 12.01 37.99
N GLY A 76 -0.68 13.33 38.18
CA GLY A 76 0.39 14.23 37.73
C GLY A 76 0.28 14.69 36.27
N ALA A 77 -0.84 14.42 35.59
CA ALA A 77 -1.16 15.02 34.29
C ALA A 77 -2.43 15.88 34.34
N HIS A 78 -2.44 16.89 33.45
CA HIS A 78 -3.52 17.86 33.30
C HIS A 78 -4.51 17.37 32.25
N PHE A 79 -5.72 17.03 32.67
CA PHE A 79 -6.81 16.61 31.80
C PHE A 79 -7.84 17.72 31.64
N SER A 80 -8.56 17.67 30.53
CA SER A 80 -9.70 18.51 30.25
C SER A 80 -10.89 17.65 29.87
N ILE A 81 -12.06 17.98 30.38
CA ILE A 81 -13.34 17.44 29.92
C ILE A 81 -14.14 18.57 29.30
N GLU A 82 -14.66 18.35 28.09
CA GLU A 82 -15.58 19.24 27.41
C GLU A 82 -16.93 18.55 27.21
N LEU A 83 -18.00 19.29 27.53
CA LEU A 83 -19.40 18.90 27.39
C LEU A 83 -20.11 19.93 26.51
N THR A 84 -20.38 19.57 25.25
CA THR A 84 -21.08 20.44 24.29
C THR A 84 -22.59 20.33 24.45
N ASP A 85 -23.30 21.46 24.37
CA ASP A 85 -24.75 21.48 24.43
C ASP A 85 -25.34 20.65 23.25
N ASN A 86 -26.32 19.79 23.53
CA ASN A 86 -26.93 18.84 22.59
C ASN A 86 -26.03 17.69 22.06
N ASP A 87 -24.83 17.49 22.61
CA ASP A 87 -24.00 16.30 22.34
C ASP A 87 -24.05 15.32 23.53
N PRO A 88 -24.46 14.04 23.34
CA PRO A 88 -24.44 13.06 24.41
C PRO A 88 -23.02 12.63 24.81
N PHE A 89 -22.00 12.88 23.98
CA PHE A 89 -20.63 12.47 24.24
C PHE A 89 -19.88 13.47 25.13
N THR A 90 -19.11 12.92 26.07
CA THR A 90 -18.11 13.65 26.86
C THR A 90 -16.77 13.56 26.17
N GLN A 91 -16.16 14.69 25.84
CA GLN A 91 -14.83 14.71 25.26
C GLN A 91 -13.78 14.83 26.36
N LEU A 92 -12.95 13.80 26.51
CA LEU A 92 -11.81 13.80 27.40
C LEU A 92 -10.55 14.11 26.58
N SER A 93 -9.76 15.07 27.05
CA SER A 93 -8.54 15.53 26.39
C SER A 93 -7.36 15.53 27.35
N LEU A 94 -6.22 15.03 26.88
CA LEU A 94 -4.91 15.18 27.50
C LEU A 94 -4.07 16.08 26.60
N TYR A 95 -3.90 17.34 27.01
CA TYR A 95 -3.20 18.34 26.21
C TYR A 95 -1.70 18.39 26.50
N TYR A 96 -0.90 18.84 25.53
CA TYR A 96 0.53 19.10 25.66
C TYR A 96 1.34 17.87 26.10
N ILE A 97 1.05 16.72 25.50
CA ILE A 97 1.79 15.48 25.85
C ILE A 97 3.26 15.56 25.43
N HIS A 98 3.55 16.34 24.39
CA HIS A 98 4.86 16.61 23.82
C HIS A 98 4.82 17.87 22.94
N LEU A 99 5.97 18.53 22.80
CA LEU A 99 6.16 19.74 21.99
C LEU A 99 7.33 19.49 21.03
N VAL A 100 7.09 19.68 19.74
CA VAL A 100 8.07 19.42 18.67
C VAL A 100 8.38 20.71 17.93
N SER A 101 9.63 20.85 17.46
CA SER A 101 10.03 21.97 16.60
C SER A 101 9.16 22.05 15.35
N LEU A 102 8.87 23.26 14.87
CA LEU A 102 8.15 23.45 13.60
C LEU A 102 8.94 22.90 12.40
N GLU A 103 10.25 22.73 12.51
CA GLU A 103 11.09 22.10 11.48
C GLU A 103 10.72 20.62 11.26
N ASP A 104 10.26 19.92 12.30
CA ASP A 104 9.88 18.50 12.24
C ASP A 104 8.35 18.32 12.17
N ILE A 105 7.59 19.37 11.82
CA ILE A 105 6.11 19.33 11.81
C ILE A 105 5.54 18.26 10.89
N ASN A 106 6.25 17.87 9.83
CA ASN A 106 5.84 16.81 8.91
C ASN A 106 5.86 15.43 9.59
N VAL A 107 6.82 15.17 10.48
CA VAL A 107 6.83 13.95 11.30
C VAL A 107 5.63 13.92 12.25
N VAL A 108 5.33 15.07 12.86
CA VAL A 108 4.17 15.22 13.75
C VAL A 108 2.86 14.91 13.02
N ARG A 109 2.69 15.42 11.79
CA ARG A 109 1.52 15.15 10.95
C ARG A 109 1.38 13.67 10.63
N ALA A 110 2.44 13.04 10.14
CA ALA A 110 2.44 11.63 9.77
C ALA A 110 2.05 10.73 10.95
N VAL A 111 2.66 10.95 12.13
CA VAL A 111 2.36 10.16 13.32
C VAL A 111 0.92 10.43 13.83
N CYS A 112 0.46 11.69 13.86
CA CYS A 112 -0.91 12.01 14.25
C CYS A 112 -1.95 11.34 13.33
N ASN A 113 -1.70 11.34 12.02
CA ASN A 113 -2.57 10.70 11.03
C ASN A 113 -2.61 9.19 11.21
N LYS A 114 -1.44 8.54 11.40
CA LYS A 114 -1.33 7.09 11.65
C LYS A 114 -2.16 6.66 12.85
N TYR A 115 -2.06 7.36 13.98
CA TYR A 115 -2.80 6.98 15.17
C TYR A 115 -4.29 7.33 15.08
N SER A 116 -4.64 8.41 14.39
CA SER A 116 -6.04 8.84 14.21
C SER A 116 -6.81 8.05 13.13
N SER A 117 -6.12 7.33 12.23
CA SER A 117 -6.75 6.50 11.18
C SER A 117 -7.06 5.07 11.63
N THR A 118 -6.50 4.62 12.77
CA THR A 118 -6.83 3.30 13.34
C THR A 118 -8.25 3.28 13.90
N LYS A 119 -8.89 2.09 13.99
CA LYS A 119 -10.21 1.88 14.66
C LYS A 119 -10.14 2.07 16.19
N ASN A 120 -9.24 2.92 16.67
CA ASN A 120 -9.00 3.21 18.07
C ASN A 120 -9.91 4.36 18.54
N PRO A 121 -10.52 4.31 19.73
CA PRO A 121 -11.28 5.44 20.29
C PRO A 121 -10.45 6.70 20.59
N PHE A 122 -9.11 6.62 20.56
CA PHE A 122 -8.22 7.76 20.75
C PHE A 122 -7.88 8.46 19.42
N LYS A 123 -8.01 9.79 19.40
CA LYS A 123 -7.49 10.65 18.34
C LYS A 123 -6.24 11.36 18.83
N VAL A 124 -5.19 11.36 18.02
CA VAL A 124 -3.96 12.08 18.28
C VAL A 124 -3.92 13.28 17.35
N VAL A 125 -3.94 14.47 17.91
CA VAL A 125 -4.02 15.73 17.16
C VAL A 125 -2.90 16.67 17.58
N TYR A 126 -2.59 17.66 16.75
CA TYR A 126 -1.62 18.69 17.08
C TYR A 126 -2.20 20.08 16.90
N SER A 127 -1.70 21.04 17.67
CA SER A 127 -1.94 22.46 17.49
C SER A 127 -0.61 23.20 17.37
N VAL A 128 -0.59 24.28 16.57
CA VAL A 128 0.60 25.13 16.45
C VAL A 128 0.58 26.15 17.58
N ASN A 129 1.55 26.05 18.49
CA ASN A 129 1.71 27.00 19.58
C ASN A 129 2.68 28.11 19.16
N GLN A 130 2.16 29.32 18.95
CA GLN A 130 2.96 30.49 18.55
C GLN A 130 3.88 31.00 19.66
N GLU A 131 3.51 30.85 20.95
CA GLU A 131 4.31 31.31 22.09
C GLU A 131 5.53 30.42 22.36
N HIS A 132 5.40 29.12 22.12
CA HIS A 132 6.48 28.15 22.34
C HIS A 132 7.20 27.73 21.04
N HIS A 133 6.86 28.36 19.90
CA HIS A 133 7.45 28.09 18.58
C HIS A 133 7.52 26.59 18.21
N GLY A 134 6.42 25.87 18.41
CA GLY A 134 6.38 24.42 18.19
C GLY A 134 4.98 23.85 17.96
N ALA A 135 4.92 22.62 17.46
CA ALA A 135 3.70 21.84 17.36
C ALA A 135 3.47 21.08 18.68
N ALA A 136 2.40 21.43 19.40
CA ALA A 136 1.98 20.76 20.61
C ALA A 136 1.06 19.59 20.24
N ILE A 137 1.31 18.42 20.82
CA ILE A 137 0.53 17.20 20.54
C ILE A 137 -0.44 16.94 21.70
N HIS A 138 -1.62 16.42 21.36
CA HIS A 138 -2.74 16.19 22.26
C HIS A 138 -3.39 14.83 21.96
N ILE A 139 -3.97 14.21 22.99
CA ILE A 139 -4.77 12.99 22.86
C ILE A 139 -6.20 13.32 23.26
N ILE A 140 -7.16 12.92 22.42
CA ILE A 140 -8.58 13.20 22.59
C ILE A 140 -9.37 11.89 22.50
N CYS A 141 -10.36 11.71 23.36
CA CYS A 141 -11.27 10.56 23.33
C CYS A 141 -12.70 11.00 23.64
N SER A 142 -13.66 10.56 22.83
CA SER A 142 -15.08 10.79 23.06
C SER A 142 -15.69 9.60 23.79
N LEU A 143 -16.36 9.85 24.92
CA LEU A 143 -16.89 8.83 25.82
C LEU A 143 -18.39 9.03 26.02
N LEU A 144 -19.13 7.92 26.13
CA LEU A 144 -20.51 7.95 26.58
C LEU A 144 -20.57 7.59 28.06
N LEU A 145 -20.77 8.58 28.91
CA LEU A 145 -20.76 8.44 30.36
C LEU A 145 -22.18 8.37 30.93
N ASN A 146 -22.35 7.53 31.94
CA ASN A 146 -23.55 7.49 32.79
C ASN A 146 -23.16 7.17 34.24
N GLU A 147 -24.11 7.29 35.15
CA GLU A 147 -23.87 7.09 36.60
C GLU A 147 -23.26 5.72 36.95
N VAL A 148 -23.49 4.70 36.11
CA VAL A 148 -23.04 3.33 36.34
C VAL A 148 -21.60 3.12 35.86
N ASN A 149 -21.24 3.66 34.70
CA ASN A 149 -19.97 3.37 34.04
C ASN A 149 -18.89 4.46 34.22
N ALA A 150 -19.26 5.68 34.62
CA ALA A 150 -18.39 6.84 34.48
C ALA A 150 -17.06 6.70 35.22
N HIS A 151 -17.09 6.19 36.46
CA HIS A 151 -15.89 6.04 37.29
C HIS A 151 -14.90 5.01 36.70
N GLU A 152 -15.40 3.83 36.31
CA GLU A 152 -14.55 2.78 35.75
C GLU A 152 -14.01 3.17 34.37
N LEU A 153 -14.87 3.75 33.53
CA LEU A 153 -14.50 4.12 32.16
C LEU A 153 -13.49 5.28 32.14
N LEU A 154 -13.72 6.36 32.90
CA LEU A 154 -12.77 7.47 32.97
C LEU A 154 -11.41 7.01 33.51
N THR A 155 -11.39 6.19 34.56
CA THR A 155 -10.14 5.68 35.13
C THR A 155 -9.36 4.83 34.12
N LYS A 156 -10.06 3.91 33.42
CA LYS A 156 -9.45 3.04 32.41
C LYS A 156 -8.94 3.82 31.20
N VAL A 157 -9.74 4.77 30.70
CA VAL A 157 -9.39 5.56 29.51
C VAL A 157 -8.22 6.50 29.82
N MET A 158 -8.19 7.15 30.98
CA MET A 158 -7.04 7.96 31.39
C MET A 158 -5.76 7.13 31.53
N ALA A 159 -5.84 5.92 32.10
CA ALA A 159 -4.69 5.00 32.14
C ALA A 159 -4.19 4.63 30.73
N GLN A 160 -5.11 4.37 29.79
CA GLN A 160 -4.78 4.12 28.39
C GLN A 160 -4.17 5.36 27.70
N MET A 161 -4.62 6.57 28.03
CA MET A 161 -4.04 7.81 27.50
C MET A 161 -2.57 7.99 27.91
N PHE A 162 -2.17 7.53 29.10
CA PHE A 162 -0.76 7.53 29.51
C PHE A 162 0.09 6.56 28.66
N GLU A 163 -0.43 5.36 28.40
CA GLU A 163 0.25 4.40 27.52
C GLU A 163 0.35 4.93 26.09
N MET A 164 -0.73 5.50 25.57
CA MET A 164 -0.75 6.15 24.26
C MET A 164 0.24 7.30 24.18
N ARG A 165 0.32 8.15 25.22
CA ARG A 165 1.34 9.20 25.32
C ARG A 165 2.74 8.62 25.17
N ARG A 166 3.07 7.56 25.91
CA ARG A 166 4.40 6.93 25.83
C ARG A 166 4.72 6.43 24.42
N LEU A 167 3.76 5.75 23.78
CA LEU A 167 3.93 5.20 22.43
C LEU A 167 4.09 6.30 21.38
N VAL A 168 3.20 7.30 21.38
CA VAL A 168 3.22 8.41 20.42
C VAL A 168 4.50 9.22 20.55
N VAL A 169 4.93 9.52 21.78
CA VAL A 169 6.16 10.29 22.00
C VAL A 169 7.39 9.52 21.55
N ALA A 170 7.51 8.24 21.89
CA ALA A 170 8.63 7.41 21.45
C ALA A 170 8.70 7.29 19.92
N GLU A 171 7.55 7.14 19.25
CA GLU A 171 7.48 7.10 17.79
C GLU A 171 7.90 8.44 17.18
N ILE A 172 7.40 9.57 17.69
CA ILE A 172 7.76 10.91 17.20
C ILE A 172 9.27 11.16 17.37
N GLU A 173 9.84 10.81 18.51
CA GLU A 173 11.28 10.97 18.75
C GLU A 173 12.10 10.09 17.78
N SER A 174 11.69 8.83 17.59
CA SER A 174 12.31 7.89 16.65
C SER A 174 12.24 8.39 15.20
N GLU A 175 11.07 8.80 14.73
CA GLU A 175 10.89 9.28 13.36
C GLU A 175 11.55 10.64 13.13
N THR A 176 11.59 11.51 14.15
CA THR A 176 12.36 12.77 14.08
C THR A 176 13.85 12.48 13.95
N GLN A 177 14.37 11.49 14.68
CA GLN A 177 15.76 11.09 14.57
C GLN A 177 16.08 10.49 13.19
N LYS A 178 15.18 9.69 12.62
CA LYS A 178 15.30 9.17 11.26
C LYS A 178 15.23 10.27 10.21
N ALA A 179 14.27 11.19 10.33
CA ALA A 179 14.11 12.35 9.44
C ALA A 179 15.35 13.25 9.46
N ARG A 180 16.01 13.42 10.60
CA ARG A 180 17.26 14.18 10.70
C ARG A 180 18.48 13.42 10.18
N SER A 181 18.41 12.10 10.05
CA SER A 181 19.46 11.26 9.46
C SER A 181 19.37 11.13 7.94
N VAL A 182 18.18 11.39 7.38
CA VAL A 182 17.89 11.41 5.95
C VAL A 182 17.64 12.87 5.58
N ASP A 183 18.67 13.55 5.08
CA ASP A 183 18.65 14.99 4.76
C ASP A 183 17.59 15.31 3.67
N CYS A 184 16.32 15.45 4.10
CA CYS A 184 15.16 15.57 3.24
C CYS A 184 14.14 16.55 3.85
N ALA A 185 13.89 17.66 3.16
CA ALA A 185 12.93 18.68 3.58
C ALA A 185 11.46 18.23 3.54
N ASP A 186 11.15 17.09 2.91
CA ASP A 186 9.79 16.55 2.84
C ASP A 186 9.75 15.07 3.24
N TYR A 187 9.54 14.82 4.54
CA TYR A 187 9.45 13.50 5.12
C TYR A 187 8.14 12.78 4.73
N GLU A 188 7.03 13.48 4.47
CA GLU A 188 5.78 12.82 4.05
C GLU A 188 5.90 12.28 2.63
N VAL A 189 6.46 13.05 1.69
CA VAL A 189 6.68 12.57 0.31
C VAL A 189 7.76 11.50 0.27
N ALA A 190 8.87 11.66 1.01
CA ALA A 190 9.90 10.63 1.06
C ALA A 190 9.44 9.36 1.78
N THR A 191 8.60 9.45 2.81
CA THR A 191 8.01 8.29 3.51
C THR A 191 6.87 7.66 2.72
N VAL A 192 6.11 8.42 1.92
CA VAL A 192 5.09 7.88 1.00
C VAL A 192 5.73 7.25 -0.23
N GLU A 193 6.82 7.80 -0.77
CA GLU A 193 7.55 7.18 -1.89
C GLU A 193 8.38 5.98 -1.43
N TRP A 194 9.12 6.09 -0.33
CA TRP A 194 9.87 4.96 0.26
C TRP A 194 8.91 3.92 0.83
N GLY A 195 7.84 4.35 1.52
CA GLY A 195 6.79 3.49 2.03
C GLY A 195 5.99 2.85 0.90
N GLY A 196 5.70 3.57 -0.17
CA GLY A 196 5.05 3.05 -1.37
C GLY A 196 5.91 2.05 -2.15
N GLU A 197 7.22 2.33 -2.32
CA GLU A 197 8.17 1.37 -2.91
C GLU A 197 8.35 0.14 -2.01
N LEU A 198 8.39 0.31 -0.69
CA LEU A 198 8.47 -0.79 0.26
C LEU A 198 7.15 -1.58 0.34
N GLU A 199 6.00 -0.93 0.23
CA GLU A 199 4.68 -1.55 0.09
C GLU A 199 4.62 -2.37 -1.20
N LEU A 200 5.04 -1.80 -2.32
CA LEU A 200 5.16 -2.54 -3.58
C LEU A 200 6.03 -3.78 -3.41
N LEU A 201 7.20 -3.67 -2.74
CA LEU A 201 8.05 -4.82 -2.44
C LEU A 201 7.39 -5.86 -1.53
N HIS A 202 6.65 -5.43 -0.52
CA HIS A 202 5.93 -6.28 0.42
C HIS A 202 4.70 -6.95 -0.20
N GLU A 203 4.02 -6.31 -1.14
CA GLU A 203 2.95 -6.94 -1.94
C GLU A 203 3.47 -8.16 -2.71
N LEU A 204 4.68 -8.07 -3.27
CA LEU A 204 5.34 -9.22 -3.92
C LEU A 204 5.64 -10.37 -2.93
N GLU A 205 5.56 -10.08 -1.62
CA GLU A 205 5.70 -11.11 -0.60
C GLU A 205 4.43 -11.92 -0.34
N ILE A 206 3.28 -11.34 -0.68
CA ILE A 206 1.93 -11.85 -0.40
C ILE A 206 1.37 -12.63 -1.61
N ASP A 207 2.04 -12.60 -2.76
CA ASP A 207 1.52 -13.00 -4.08
C ASP A 207 1.33 -14.53 -4.27
N ARG A 208 0.38 -15.11 -3.54
CA ARG A 208 -0.42 -16.30 -3.89
C ARG A 208 -1.93 -16.01 -3.86
N GLN A 209 -2.33 -14.73 -3.79
CA GLN A 209 -3.74 -14.33 -3.80
C GLN A 209 -4.32 -14.43 -5.22
N PRO A 210 -5.59 -14.86 -5.39
CA PRO A 210 -6.29 -14.72 -6.66
C PRO A 210 -6.42 -13.23 -6.99
N ALA A 211 -5.81 -12.83 -8.11
CA ALA A 211 -5.82 -11.51 -8.75
C ALA A 211 -6.64 -10.44 -8.01
N VAL A 212 -6.03 -9.77 -7.02
CA VAL A 212 -6.60 -8.58 -6.40
C VAL A 212 -6.01 -7.37 -7.13
N PHE A 213 -6.91 -6.70 -7.86
CA PHE A 213 -6.87 -5.37 -8.47
C PHE A 213 -5.69 -4.43 -8.16
N SER A 214 -5.07 -3.89 -9.22
CA SER A 214 -4.91 -2.45 -9.57
C SER A 214 -3.92 -2.34 -10.75
N HIS A 215 -3.60 -1.13 -11.31
CA HIS A 215 -2.29 -0.74 -11.94
C HIS A 215 -2.28 -0.14 -13.36
N HIS A 216 -2.51 1.17 -13.48
CA HIS A 216 -3.10 1.97 -14.58
C HIS A 216 -2.19 2.35 -15.82
N GLU A 217 -2.54 3.21 -16.83
CA GLU A 217 -1.67 3.77 -17.96
C GLU A 217 -1.96 5.29 -18.24
N ALA A 218 -1.12 5.96 -19.05
CA ALA A 218 -1.20 7.33 -19.60
C ALA A 218 -1.00 7.38 -21.10
N ALA A 219 -1.55 8.42 -21.71
CA ALA A 219 -1.13 8.94 -23.01
C ALA A 219 -0.02 10.02 -22.92
N ALA A 220 1.21 9.59 -23.17
CA ALA A 220 2.07 10.24 -24.16
C ALA A 220 3.13 9.20 -24.54
N HIS A 221 2.67 8.19 -25.31
CA HIS A 221 3.35 6.98 -25.82
C HIS A 221 4.06 6.10 -24.76
N PRO A 222 3.88 4.77 -24.77
CA PRO A 222 3.58 3.87 -25.88
C PRO A 222 2.07 3.71 -26.12
N VAL A 223 1.68 3.46 -27.37
CA VAL A 223 0.32 3.02 -27.67
C VAL A 223 0.25 1.53 -27.30
N ILE A 224 -0.75 1.10 -26.52
CA ILE A 224 -1.05 -0.34 -26.43
C ILE A 224 -1.58 -0.77 -27.78
N THR A 225 -0.69 -1.41 -28.54
CA THR A 225 -0.98 -2.01 -29.84
C THR A 225 -0.85 -3.53 -29.74
N PRO A 226 -1.50 -4.27 -30.66
CA PRO A 226 -1.29 -5.71 -30.79
C PRO A 226 0.18 -6.13 -30.85
N ARG A 227 1.02 -5.43 -31.66
CA ARG A 227 2.46 -5.72 -31.76
C ARG A 227 3.18 -5.54 -30.41
N ALA A 228 2.89 -4.44 -29.72
CA ALA A 228 3.53 -4.15 -28.44
C ALA A 228 3.17 -5.20 -27.37
N LEU A 229 1.92 -5.68 -27.37
CA LEU A 229 1.46 -6.72 -26.45
C LEU A 229 2.13 -8.06 -26.72
N LEU A 230 2.16 -8.51 -27.98
CA LEU A 230 2.81 -9.77 -28.38
C LEU A 230 4.29 -9.78 -27.99
N ALA A 231 5.03 -8.71 -28.30
CA ALA A 231 6.45 -8.60 -27.97
C ALA A 231 6.70 -8.55 -26.46
N THR A 232 5.98 -7.68 -25.75
CA THR A 232 6.26 -7.36 -24.35
C THR A 232 5.72 -8.41 -23.38
N MET A 233 4.58 -9.02 -23.68
CA MET A 233 3.93 -9.97 -22.76
C MET A 233 4.31 -11.41 -23.09
N PHE A 234 4.46 -11.74 -24.37
CA PHE A 234 4.70 -13.11 -24.81
C PHE A 234 6.08 -13.32 -25.45
N GLY A 235 6.86 -12.27 -25.70
CA GLY A 235 8.17 -12.38 -26.37
C GLY A 235 8.08 -12.65 -27.87
N ILE A 236 6.89 -12.49 -28.46
CA ILE A 236 6.62 -12.75 -29.87
C ILE A 236 6.90 -11.46 -30.64
N THR A 237 8.04 -11.42 -31.33
CA THR A 237 8.54 -10.19 -32.00
C THR A 237 8.40 -10.25 -33.53
N ASP A 238 8.50 -11.44 -34.11
CA ASP A 238 8.38 -11.70 -35.54
C ASP A 238 7.03 -12.39 -35.82
N SER A 239 5.95 -11.59 -35.88
CA SER A 239 4.60 -12.10 -36.15
C SER A 239 3.84 -11.24 -37.15
N HIS A 240 3.04 -11.91 -37.98
CA HIS A 240 2.06 -11.28 -38.84
C HIS A 240 0.68 -11.37 -38.19
N ILE A 241 -0.04 -10.25 -38.15
CA ILE A 241 -1.38 -10.17 -37.56
C ILE A 241 -2.38 -10.20 -38.70
N ASP A 242 -3.24 -11.22 -38.69
CA ASP A 242 -4.16 -11.53 -39.79
C ASP A 242 -5.46 -10.74 -39.67
N SER A 243 -6.00 -10.66 -38.45
CA SER A 243 -7.26 -9.99 -38.20
C SER A 243 -7.43 -9.58 -36.74
N LEU A 244 -8.34 -8.62 -36.54
CA LEU A 244 -8.81 -8.19 -35.23
C LEU A 244 -10.34 -8.07 -35.29
N SER A 245 -11.02 -8.83 -34.42
CA SER A 245 -12.46 -8.72 -34.21
C SER A 245 -12.73 -8.20 -32.81
N ALA A 246 -13.58 -7.21 -32.66
CA ALA A 246 -13.94 -6.63 -31.36
C ALA A 246 -15.45 -6.59 -31.15
N TRP A 247 -15.86 -6.87 -29.92
CA TRP A 247 -17.24 -6.85 -29.43
C TRP A 247 -17.33 -5.94 -28.23
N THR A 248 -18.33 -5.06 -28.25
CA THR A 248 -18.56 -4.09 -27.20
C THR A 248 -19.79 -4.45 -26.36
N ASN A 249 -19.93 -3.77 -25.24
CA ASN A 249 -21.09 -3.88 -24.34
C ASN A 249 -22.43 -3.47 -24.98
N ASP A 250 -22.42 -2.73 -26.08
CA ASP A 250 -23.62 -2.31 -26.83
C ASP A 250 -23.84 -3.10 -28.13
N GLU A 251 -23.23 -4.30 -28.23
CA GLU A 251 -23.34 -5.24 -29.35
C GLU A 251 -22.77 -4.69 -30.68
N THR A 252 -21.92 -3.65 -30.63
CA THR A 252 -21.17 -3.20 -31.80
C THR A 252 -20.08 -4.22 -32.14
N HIS A 253 -20.05 -4.62 -33.42
CA HIS A 253 -19.02 -5.51 -33.96
C HIS A 253 -18.07 -4.72 -34.85
N ILE A 254 -16.79 -4.71 -34.50
CA ILE A 254 -15.72 -4.08 -35.28
C ILE A 254 -14.83 -5.19 -35.82
N HIS A 255 -14.53 -5.18 -37.12
CA HIS A 255 -13.64 -6.14 -37.75
C HIS A 255 -12.61 -5.41 -38.61
N MET A 256 -11.33 -5.72 -38.39
CA MET A 256 -10.18 -5.23 -39.16
C MET A 256 -9.47 -6.42 -39.81
N GLY A 257 -9.08 -6.29 -41.07
CA GLY A 257 -8.43 -7.37 -41.85
C GLY A 257 -7.03 -7.00 -42.34
N GLU A 258 -6.42 -7.85 -43.18
CA GLU A 258 -5.01 -7.74 -43.63
C GLU A 258 -4.60 -6.36 -44.21
N ASP A 259 -5.54 -5.60 -44.81
CA ASP A 259 -5.25 -4.28 -45.39
C ASP A 259 -5.16 -3.15 -44.34
N ASP A 260 -5.57 -3.40 -43.09
CA ASP A 260 -5.52 -2.44 -42.00
C ASP A 260 -4.17 -2.51 -41.26
N ASP A 261 -3.65 -1.38 -40.75
CA ASP A 261 -2.46 -1.38 -39.88
C ASP A 261 -2.83 -1.87 -38.46
N ILE A 262 -3.30 -3.12 -38.36
CA ILE A 262 -3.77 -3.75 -37.11
C ILE A 262 -2.62 -3.79 -36.09
N ALA A 263 -1.41 -4.07 -36.55
CA ALA A 263 -0.24 -4.23 -35.68
C ALA A 263 0.06 -2.97 -34.83
N ASN A 264 -0.22 -1.79 -35.38
CA ASN A 264 -0.03 -0.50 -34.70
C ASN A 264 -1.35 0.13 -34.22
N PHE A 265 -2.47 -0.56 -34.34
CA PHE A 265 -3.77 -0.01 -33.98
C PHE A 265 -3.86 0.27 -32.46
N PRO A 266 -4.28 1.49 -32.04
CA PRO A 266 -4.44 1.83 -30.64
C PRO A 266 -5.67 1.13 -30.04
N LEU A 267 -5.46 0.07 -29.26
CA LEU A 267 -6.57 -0.70 -28.68
C LEU A 267 -7.48 0.14 -27.76
N SER A 268 -6.94 1.18 -27.12
CA SER A 268 -7.72 2.12 -26.31
C SER A 268 -8.78 2.88 -27.11
N ALA A 269 -8.61 3.07 -28.43
CA ALA A 269 -9.60 3.73 -29.29
C ALA A 269 -10.91 2.93 -29.41
N LEU A 270 -10.88 1.63 -29.09
CA LEU A 270 -12.10 0.81 -29.02
C LEU A 270 -12.91 1.10 -27.76
N LEU A 271 -12.30 1.64 -26.71
CA LEU A 271 -12.92 1.87 -25.40
C LEU A 271 -13.14 3.37 -25.11
N ILE A 272 -12.32 4.23 -25.71
CA ILE A 272 -12.21 5.67 -25.39
C ILE A 272 -12.32 6.51 -26.67
N ALA A 273 -13.18 7.52 -26.65
CA ALA A 273 -13.23 8.58 -27.65
C ALA A 273 -13.52 9.93 -27.00
N ASP A 274 -13.00 11.02 -27.58
CA ASP A 274 -13.18 12.40 -27.10
C ASP A 274 -12.88 12.60 -25.61
N GLY A 275 -11.85 11.90 -25.11
CA GLY A 275 -11.43 11.98 -23.71
C GLY A 275 -12.44 11.39 -22.72
N LYS A 276 -13.28 10.45 -23.16
CA LYS A 276 -14.26 9.74 -22.32
C LYS A 276 -14.35 8.27 -22.70
N PHE A 277 -14.74 7.44 -21.74
CA PHE A 277 -15.16 6.07 -22.02
C PHE A 277 -16.44 6.08 -22.86
N ILE A 278 -16.37 5.44 -24.03
CA ILE A 278 -17.54 5.21 -24.89
C ILE A 278 -18.15 3.82 -24.65
N HIS A 279 -17.37 2.88 -24.13
CA HIS A 279 -17.82 1.54 -23.74
C HIS A 279 -17.33 1.21 -22.32
N SER A 280 -18.08 0.35 -21.61
CA SER A 280 -17.67 -0.14 -20.28
C SER A 280 -16.69 -1.30 -20.36
N TRP A 281 -16.79 -2.10 -21.43
CA TRP A 281 -15.85 -3.17 -21.74
C TRP A 281 -15.82 -3.43 -23.25
N VAL A 282 -14.69 -3.97 -23.73
CA VAL A 282 -14.49 -4.42 -25.11
C VAL A 282 -13.75 -5.76 -25.08
N GLY A 283 -14.34 -6.80 -25.67
CA GLY A 283 -13.66 -8.04 -25.96
C GLY A 283 -13.05 -7.98 -27.35
N VAL A 284 -11.84 -8.46 -27.52
CA VAL A 284 -11.10 -8.46 -28.78
C VAL A 284 -10.50 -9.84 -28.99
N GLU A 285 -10.67 -10.38 -30.19
CA GLU A 285 -9.96 -11.56 -30.67
C GLU A 285 -8.96 -11.11 -31.73
N LEU A 286 -7.69 -11.39 -31.46
CA LEU A 286 -6.58 -11.13 -32.37
C LEU A 286 -6.08 -12.46 -32.93
N THR A 287 -6.08 -12.59 -34.25
CA THR A 287 -5.50 -13.75 -34.94
C THR A 287 -4.15 -13.36 -35.55
N TYR A 288 -3.14 -14.19 -35.34
CA TYR A 288 -1.78 -13.95 -35.82
C TYR A 288 -1.07 -15.25 -36.16
N HIS A 289 -0.01 -15.18 -36.96
CA HIS A 289 0.92 -16.29 -37.17
C HIS A 289 2.35 -15.85 -36.86
N ASP A 290 3.14 -16.78 -36.32
CA ASP A 290 4.56 -16.60 -36.08
C ASP A 290 5.34 -16.97 -37.36
N ASP A 291 6.32 -16.15 -37.73
CA ASP A 291 7.21 -16.39 -38.87
C ASP A 291 8.22 -17.52 -38.59
N SER A 292 8.22 -18.12 -37.39
CA SER A 292 9.06 -19.25 -36.98
C SER A 292 8.91 -20.54 -37.80
N GLY A 293 7.95 -20.59 -38.74
CA GLY A 293 7.99 -21.50 -39.89
C GLY A 293 6.91 -22.59 -39.94
N ASP A 294 6.04 -22.66 -38.93
CA ASP A 294 5.01 -23.71 -38.84
C ASP A 294 3.69 -23.33 -39.55
N GLY A 295 3.50 -22.05 -39.90
CA GLY A 295 2.28 -21.55 -40.57
C GLY A 295 1.01 -21.70 -39.73
N VAL A 296 1.17 -21.88 -38.42
CA VAL A 296 0.10 -22.11 -37.47
C VAL A 296 -0.51 -20.78 -37.06
N SER A 297 -1.84 -20.68 -37.19
CA SER A 297 -2.59 -19.52 -36.73
C SER A 297 -2.86 -19.64 -35.22
N HIS A 298 -2.60 -18.55 -34.52
CA HIS A 298 -2.74 -18.40 -33.08
C HIS A 298 -3.81 -17.33 -32.78
N ASN A 299 -4.55 -17.54 -31.69
CA ASN A 299 -5.53 -16.57 -31.20
C ASN A 299 -5.11 -16.01 -29.84
N LEU A 300 -5.16 -14.69 -29.72
CA LEU A 300 -5.02 -13.96 -28.48
C LEU A 300 -6.35 -13.28 -28.15
N GLY A 301 -6.95 -13.67 -27.03
CA GLY A 301 -8.07 -12.93 -26.46
C GLY A 301 -7.54 -11.73 -25.70
N ILE A 302 -8.09 -10.55 -25.95
CA ILE A 302 -7.79 -9.31 -25.24
C ILE A 302 -9.12 -8.75 -24.72
N HIS A 303 -9.19 -8.45 -23.43
CA HIS A 303 -10.38 -7.88 -22.81
C HIS A 303 -10.02 -6.56 -22.15
N LEU A 304 -10.72 -5.50 -22.54
CA LEU A 304 -10.55 -4.14 -22.05
C LEU A 304 -11.73 -3.79 -21.15
N ASP A 305 -11.50 -3.33 -19.92
CA ASP A 305 -12.57 -2.85 -19.01
C ASP A 305 -12.30 -1.40 -18.58
N SER A 306 -13.31 -0.53 -18.60
CA SER A 306 -13.20 0.77 -17.95
C SER A 306 -13.16 0.63 -16.43
N GLU A 307 -12.28 1.34 -15.74
CA GLU A 307 -12.10 1.22 -14.28
C GLU A 307 -12.40 2.54 -13.55
N MET A 308 -11.60 3.57 -13.79
CA MET A 308 -11.63 4.82 -13.02
C MET A 308 -11.41 6.04 -13.92
N THR A 309 -11.88 7.21 -13.50
CA THR A 309 -11.63 8.49 -14.17
C THR A 309 -11.12 9.51 -13.15
N THR A 310 -10.04 10.20 -13.52
CA THR A 310 -9.51 11.36 -12.79
C THR A 310 -9.54 12.59 -13.70
N PRO A 311 -9.28 13.80 -13.18
CA PRO A 311 -9.21 14.99 -14.01
C PRO A 311 -8.13 14.94 -15.10
N SER A 312 -7.08 14.12 -14.92
CA SER A 312 -5.93 14.04 -15.82
C SER A 312 -5.86 12.74 -16.62
N VAL A 313 -6.47 11.64 -16.14
CA VAL A 313 -6.31 10.30 -16.73
C VAL A 313 -7.60 9.49 -16.66
N LEU A 314 -7.95 8.79 -17.75
CA LEU A 314 -8.93 7.70 -17.76
C LEU A 314 -8.22 6.37 -17.58
N TYR A 315 -8.72 5.49 -16.75
CA TYR A 315 -8.06 4.22 -16.40
C TYR A 315 -8.86 3.01 -16.86
N TYR A 316 -8.22 2.05 -17.54
CA TYR A 316 -8.85 0.85 -18.08
C TYR A 316 -7.99 -0.41 -17.90
N ARG A 317 -8.57 -1.56 -17.58
CA ARG A 317 -7.84 -2.83 -17.43
C ARG A 317 -7.69 -3.54 -18.77
N VAL A 318 -6.54 -4.18 -18.98
CA VAL A 318 -6.23 -5.05 -20.12
C VAL A 318 -5.98 -6.47 -19.60
N THR A 319 -6.76 -7.42 -20.08
CA THR A 319 -6.57 -8.86 -19.80
C THR A 319 -6.27 -9.58 -21.09
N LEU A 320 -5.18 -10.32 -21.12
CA LEU A 320 -4.67 -11.08 -22.25
C LEU A 320 -4.82 -12.56 -21.95
N THR A 321 -5.34 -13.35 -22.88
CA THR A 321 -5.47 -14.79 -22.77
C THR A 321 -4.97 -15.44 -24.06
N LEU A 322 -3.82 -16.10 -23.96
CA LEU A 322 -3.28 -16.83 -25.10
C LEU A 322 -4.04 -18.15 -25.26
N MET A 323 -4.73 -18.31 -26.38
CA MET A 323 -5.54 -19.50 -26.63
C MET A 323 -4.62 -20.69 -26.98
N PRO A 324 -4.85 -21.87 -26.39
CA PRO A 324 -4.05 -23.04 -26.69
C PRO A 324 -4.26 -23.46 -28.15
N VAL A 325 -3.18 -23.57 -28.91
CA VAL A 325 -3.25 -24.23 -30.22
C VAL A 325 -3.22 -25.73 -30.00
N PHE A 326 -4.14 -26.45 -30.65
CA PHE A 326 -4.09 -27.90 -30.69
C PHE A 326 -2.87 -28.34 -31.51
N VAL A 327 -1.82 -28.82 -30.82
CA VAL A 327 -0.65 -29.42 -31.47
C VAL A 327 -0.83 -30.94 -31.48
N PRO A 328 -0.91 -31.59 -32.66
CA PRO A 328 -0.90 -33.05 -32.75
C PRO A 328 0.38 -33.62 -32.12
N PRO A 329 0.36 -34.84 -31.56
CA PRO A 329 1.42 -35.37 -30.69
C PRO A 329 2.78 -35.69 -31.36
N VAL A 330 3.10 -35.09 -32.52
CA VAL A 330 4.21 -35.49 -33.39
C VAL A 330 5.27 -34.39 -33.62
N ALA A 331 5.07 -33.15 -33.17
CA ALA A 331 6.09 -32.11 -33.35
C ALA A 331 7.07 -32.00 -32.17
N SER A 332 8.34 -31.77 -32.52
CA SER A 332 9.53 -31.59 -31.68
C SER A 332 9.32 -30.73 -30.42
N PRO A 333 10.13 -30.86 -29.35
CA PRO A 333 10.08 -30.00 -28.18
C PRO A 333 10.63 -28.60 -28.51
N VAL A 334 9.91 -27.85 -29.33
CA VAL A 334 10.03 -26.39 -29.37
C VAL A 334 9.28 -25.89 -28.13
N LEU A 335 9.90 -24.96 -27.40
CA LEU A 335 9.31 -24.26 -26.26
C LEU A 335 8.11 -23.44 -26.72
N LEU A 336 6.98 -24.11 -26.95
CA LEU A 336 5.71 -23.45 -27.16
C LEU A 336 5.32 -22.72 -25.86
N PRO A 337 4.74 -21.52 -25.95
CA PRO A 337 4.10 -20.87 -24.80
C PRO A 337 3.18 -21.85 -24.09
N LYS A 338 3.15 -21.81 -22.76
CA LYS A 338 2.31 -22.77 -22.03
C LYS A 338 0.84 -22.48 -22.39
N PRO A 339 0.07 -23.50 -22.82
CA PRO A 339 -1.34 -23.30 -23.13
C PRO A 339 -2.08 -22.73 -21.91
N GLY A 340 -2.74 -21.58 -22.08
CA GLY A 340 -3.53 -20.91 -21.02
C GLY A 340 -2.82 -19.79 -20.26
N ASP A 341 -1.71 -19.26 -20.76
CA ASP A 341 -1.08 -18.06 -20.17
C ASP A 341 -2.05 -16.86 -20.22
N CYS A 342 -2.38 -16.34 -19.05
CA CYS A 342 -3.26 -15.20 -18.86
C CYS A 342 -2.51 -14.10 -18.10
N HIS A 343 -2.51 -12.90 -18.67
CA HIS A 343 -1.89 -11.72 -18.08
C HIS A 343 -2.93 -10.64 -17.90
N THR A 344 -2.89 -9.93 -16.78
CA THR A 344 -3.73 -8.76 -16.58
C THR A 344 -2.87 -7.61 -16.08
N PHE A 345 -3.09 -6.44 -16.63
CA PHE A 345 -2.46 -5.20 -16.20
C PHE A 345 -3.44 -4.06 -16.46
N VAL A 346 -3.36 -2.96 -15.72
CA VAL A 346 -4.21 -1.80 -15.98
C VAL A 346 -3.42 -0.81 -16.84
N ALA A 347 -4.22 -0.02 -17.51
CA ALA A 347 -3.84 0.92 -18.51
C ALA A 347 -4.69 2.19 -18.32
N GLY A 348 -4.56 3.17 -19.20
CA GLY A 348 -5.06 4.49 -19.02
C GLY A 348 -4.53 5.50 -20.03
N TYR A 349 -5.17 6.65 -20.03
CA TYR A 349 -5.26 7.50 -21.18
C TYR A 349 -5.24 8.93 -20.68
N GLU A 350 -4.23 9.70 -21.07
CA GLU A 350 -4.07 11.07 -20.55
C GLU A 350 -5.05 12.00 -21.25
N LEU A 351 -5.64 12.84 -20.42
CA LEU A 351 -6.50 13.95 -20.80
C LEU A 351 -5.69 15.25 -20.89
N VAL A 352 -4.50 15.29 -20.28
CA VAL A 352 -3.63 16.47 -20.30
C VAL A 352 -2.84 16.50 -21.62
N PRO A 353 -2.85 17.63 -22.35
CA PRO A 353 -2.07 17.77 -23.58
C PRO A 353 -0.56 17.59 -23.33
N THR A 354 0.12 16.89 -24.24
CA THR A 354 1.57 16.59 -24.14
C THR A 354 2.41 17.83 -23.88
N LYS A 355 2.11 18.96 -24.55
CA LYS A 355 2.84 20.21 -24.36
C LYS A 355 2.77 20.71 -22.91
N GLN A 356 1.59 20.65 -22.29
CA GLN A 356 1.41 21.08 -20.91
C GLN A 356 2.17 20.18 -19.92
N GLN A 357 2.19 18.88 -20.19
CA GLN A 357 3.01 17.93 -19.42
C GLN A 357 4.51 18.26 -19.57
N THR A 358 4.99 18.42 -20.81
CA THR A 358 6.39 18.77 -21.10
C THR A 358 6.81 20.07 -20.42
N ASP A 359 5.98 21.11 -20.46
CA ASP A 359 6.28 22.40 -19.82
C ASP A 359 6.39 22.26 -18.29
N ALA A 360 5.49 21.48 -17.66
CA ALA A 360 5.54 21.22 -16.23
C ALA A 360 6.79 20.42 -15.82
N ILE A 361 7.17 19.41 -16.61
CA ILE A 361 8.38 18.60 -16.38
C ILE A 361 9.63 19.47 -16.53
N ASN A 362 9.69 20.30 -17.56
CA ASN A 362 10.81 21.20 -17.78
C ASN A 362 10.96 22.19 -16.62
N TYR A 363 9.85 22.71 -16.08
CA TYR A 363 9.87 23.55 -14.89
C TYR A 363 10.48 22.81 -13.69
N GLN A 364 10.02 21.58 -13.39
CA GLN A 364 10.54 20.77 -12.29
C GLN A 364 12.03 20.45 -12.46
N TRP A 365 12.47 20.14 -13.67
CA TRP A 365 13.88 19.89 -13.98
C TRP A 365 14.74 21.15 -13.78
N HIS A 366 14.29 22.31 -14.25
CA HIS A 366 14.99 23.57 -14.04
C HIS A 366 15.10 23.92 -12.54
N GLU A 367 14.01 23.79 -11.81
CA GLU A 367 13.98 24.04 -10.36
C GLU A 367 14.95 23.11 -9.61
N ALA A 368 14.94 21.82 -9.93
CA ALA A 368 15.84 20.84 -9.34
C ALA A 368 17.31 21.18 -9.56
N ARG A 369 17.68 21.56 -10.79
CA ARG A 369 19.07 21.91 -11.13
C ARG A 369 19.55 23.18 -10.45
N GLU A 370 18.69 24.19 -10.34
CA GLU A 370 19.06 25.44 -9.66
C GLU A 370 19.26 25.21 -8.16
N LYS A 371 18.35 24.47 -7.50
CA LYS A 371 18.50 24.07 -6.09
C LYS A 371 19.78 23.27 -5.85
N PHE A 372 20.10 22.34 -6.74
CA PHE A 372 21.33 21.55 -6.67
C PHE A 372 22.58 22.45 -6.74
N LYS A 373 22.66 23.33 -7.73
CA LYS A 373 23.79 24.26 -7.89
C LYS A 373 23.96 25.23 -6.71
N SER A 374 22.87 25.63 -6.07
CA SER A 374 22.89 26.54 -4.92
C SER A 374 23.21 25.86 -3.59
N GLY A 375 23.53 24.55 -3.58
CA GLY A 375 23.80 23.77 -2.37
C GLY A 375 22.54 23.48 -1.54
N GLY A 376 21.35 23.60 -2.14
CA GLY A 376 20.04 23.33 -1.54
C GLY A 376 19.59 21.89 -1.71
N GLU A 377 20.51 20.92 -1.73
CA GLU A 377 20.23 19.51 -2.03
C GLU A 377 19.23 18.89 -1.05
N SER A 378 19.24 19.32 0.21
CA SER A 378 18.29 18.90 1.24
C SER A 378 16.84 19.32 0.94
N GLN A 379 16.64 20.32 0.07
CA GLN A 379 15.32 20.84 -0.34
C GLN A 379 14.77 20.18 -1.60
N LEU A 380 15.51 19.26 -2.21
CA LEU A 380 15.05 18.50 -3.38
C LEU A 380 14.09 17.39 -2.94
N THR A 381 12.94 17.30 -3.61
CA THR A 381 12.09 16.10 -3.52
C THR A 381 12.81 14.88 -4.11
N ALA A 382 12.35 13.67 -3.81
CA ALA A 382 12.93 12.45 -4.37
C ALA A 382 13.00 12.49 -5.90
N THR A 383 11.90 12.80 -6.58
CA THR A 383 11.89 13.02 -8.04
C THR A 383 12.85 14.14 -8.47
N GLN A 384 12.90 15.27 -7.77
CA GLN A 384 13.83 16.36 -8.11
C GLN A 384 15.31 15.95 -7.95
N ARG A 385 15.65 15.08 -6.99
CA ARG A 385 17.03 14.57 -6.87
C ARG A 385 17.47 13.79 -8.09
N VAL A 386 16.59 12.93 -8.62
CA VAL A 386 16.89 12.17 -9.85
C VAL A 386 17.10 13.11 -11.03
N LEU A 387 16.27 14.16 -11.13
CA LEU A 387 16.34 15.15 -12.21
C LEU A 387 17.54 16.10 -12.09
N ALA A 388 17.97 16.43 -10.88
CA ALA A 388 19.05 17.40 -10.62
C ALA A 388 20.38 17.01 -11.28
N HIS A 389 20.66 15.71 -11.36
CA HIS A 389 21.88 15.16 -11.96
C HIS A 389 21.76 14.93 -13.47
N CYS A 390 20.61 15.21 -14.08
CA CYS A 390 20.40 15.03 -15.51
C CYS A 390 20.72 16.32 -16.29
N GLU A 391 21.77 16.30 -17.12
CA GLU A 391 22.14 17.48 -17.92
C GLU A 391 21.25 17.70 -19.15
N GLN A 392 20.60 16.63 -19.64
CA GLN A 392 19.84 16.65 -20.90
C GLN A 392 18.32 16.72 -20.63
N PRO A 393 17.62 17.77 -21.11
CA PRO A 393 16.18 17.93 -20.89
C PRO A 393 15.34 16.73 -21.34
N ASP A 394 15.61 16.20 -22.54
CA ASP A 394 14.89 15.03 -23.07
C ASP A 394 15.05 13.78 -22.18
N LEU A 395 16.25 13.57 -21.63
CA LEU A 395 16.53 12.44 -20.76
C LEU A 395 15.83 12.61 -19.41
N ALA A 396 15.81 13.83 -18.88
CA ALA A 396 15.06 14.18 -17.68
C ALA A 396 13.55 13.92 -17.86
N GLN A 397 13.00 14.20 -19.05
CA GLN A 397 11.60 13.90 -19.38
C GLN A 397 11.31 12.40 -19.37
N TYR A 398 12.16 11.58 -20.00
CA TYR A 398 11.99 10.13 -19.98
C TYR A 398 12.05 9.55 -18.57
N ILE A 399 13.00 10.00 -17.76
CA ILE A 399 13.14 9.52 -16.38
C ILE A 399 11.93 9.95 -15.53
N TYR A 400 11.53 11.21 -15.63
CA TYR A 400 10.37 11.73 -14.89
C TYR A 400 9.10 10.94 -15.23
N LEU A 401 8.79 10.82 -16.53
CA LEU A 401 7.61 10.09 -16.99
C LEU A 401 7.70 8.63 -16.54
N GLY A 402 8.81 7.95 -16.81
CA GLY A 402 9.01 6.56 -16.40
C GLY A 402 8.79 6.33 -14.91
N ARG A 403 9.37 7.18 -14.05
CA ARG A 403 9.22 7.11 -12.60
C ARG A 403 7.79 7.40 -12.16
N GLN A 404 7.16 8.45 -12.67
CA GLN A 404 5.78 8.79 -12.31
C GLN A 404 4.84 7.63 -12.66
N ARG A 405 4.97 7.08 -13.87
CA ARG A 405 4.18 5.93 -14.31
C ARG A 405 4.40 4.73 -13.41
N TYR A 406 5.65 4.41 -13.06
CA TYR A 406 5.96 3.34 -12.11
C TYR A 406 5.31 3.55 -10.73
N LEU A 407 5.37 4.76 -10.17
CA LEU A 407 4.76 5.08 -8.87
C LEU A 407 3.23 5.01 -8.90
N GLU A 408 2.63 5.36 -10.03
CA GLU A 408 1.20 5.15 -10.32
C GLU A 408 0.86 3.69 -10.65
N ARG A 409 1.86 2.80 -10.51
CA ARG A 409 1.81 1.35 -10.76
C ARG A 409 1.56 0.99 -12.22
N ARG A 410 1.89 1.89 -13.13
CA ARG A 410 1.60 1.79 -14.56
C ARG A 410 2.73 1.14 -15.31
N PHE A 411 2.95 -0.12 -14.98
CA PHE A 411 4.20 -0.82 -15.27
C PHE A 411 4.45 -0.99 -16.77
N PHE A 412 3.41 -1.25 -17.57
CA PHE A 412 3.55 -1.46 -19.02
C PHE A 412 4.03 -0.19 -19.74
N ASP A 413 3.46 0.95 -19.42
CA ASP A 413 3.73 2.23 -20.06
C ASP A 413 4.82 3.05 -19.39
N ALA A 414 5.28 2.64 -18.21
CA ALA A 414 6.59 3.02 -17.72
C ALA A 414 7.71 2.45 -18.63
N LEU A 415 7.51 1.31 -19.31
CA LEU A 415 8.57 0.66 -20.09
C LEU A 415 9.13 1.52 -21.22
N SER A 416 8.28 2.21 -21.99
CA SER A 416 8.75 3.01 -23.13
C SER A 416 9.64 4.19 -22.73
N PRO A 417 9.23 5.10 -21.83
CA PRO A 417 10.09 6.20 -21.39
C PRO A 417 11.32 5.67 -20.63
N LEU A 418 11.18 4.66 -19.77
CA LEU A 418 12.33 4.08 -19.07
C LEU A 418 13.31 3.40 -20.03
N GLY A 419 12.82 2.71 -21.06
CA GLY A 419 13.62 2.08 -22.10
C GLY A 419 14.40 3.13 -22.91
N ALA A 420 13.75 4.22 -23.30
CA ALA A 420 14.43 5.34 -23.96
C ALA A 420 15.51 5.99 -23.07
N ALA A 421 15.26 6.12 -21.76
CA ALA A 421 16.27 6.59 -20.81
C ALA A 421 17.44 5.61 -20.70
N TYR A 422 17.16 4.30 -20.60
CA TYR A 422 18.15 3.24 -20.53
C TYR A 422 19.06 3.25 -21.75
N GLU A 423 18.51 3.26 -22.96
CA GLU A 423 19.29 3.28 -24.21
C GLU A 423 20.24 4.48 -24.26
N ARG A 424 19.76 5.66 -23.86
CA ARG A 424 20.56 6.89 -23.84
C ARG A 424 21.71 6.83 -22.85
N TYR A 425 21.49 6.26 -21.66
CA TYR A 425 22.54 6.08 -20.67
C TYR A 425 23.52 4.97 -21.06
N ALA A 426 23.01 3.81 -21.49
CA ALA A 426 23.82 2.66 -21.90
C ALA A 426 24.80 3.02 -23.01
N ALA A 427 24.36 3.80 -24.01
CA ALA A 427 25.20 4.25 -25.12
C ALA A 427 26.42 5.10 -24.71
N ARG A 428 26.41 5.68 -23.51
CA ARG A 428 27.49 6.56 -23.01
C ARG A 428 28.03 6.14 -21.65
N TYR A 429 27.75 4.92 -21.20
CA TYR A 429 27.98 4.50 -19.82
C TYR A 429 29.41 4.77 -19.33
N ASP A 430 30.40 4.53 -20.18
CA ASP A 430 31.82 4.73 -19.86
C ASP A 430 32.21 6.20 -19.64
N GLN A 431 31.42 7.14 -20.16
CA GLN A 431 31.64 8.58 -20.06
C GLN A 431 30.97 9.20 -18.83
N MET A 432 30.09 8.45 -18.15
CA MET A 432 29.29 8.96 -17.04
C MET A 432 30.10 9.11 -15.75
N GLY A 433 29.84 10.22 -15.03
CA GLY A 433 30.29 10.43 -13.66
C GLY A 433 29.52 9.58 -12.64
N ALA A 434 29.90 9.68 -11.35
CA ALA A 434 29.30 8.87 -10.29
C ALA A 434 27.79 9.12 -10.11
N ASP A 435 27.35 10.38 -10.21
CA ASP A 435 25.94 10.73 -10.02
C ASP A 435 25.06 10.31 -11.21
N GLU A 436 25.55 10.49 -12.45
CA GLU A 436 24.86 9.99 -13.64
C GLU A 436 24.72 8.46 -13.63
N ARG A 437 25.77 7.75 -13.16
CA ARG A 437 25.69 6.30 -12.97
C ARG A 437 24.66 5.91 -11.92
N ARG A 438 24.47 6.71 -10.86
CA ARG A 438 23.40 6.48 -9.87
C ARG A 438 22.02 6.55 -10.53
N SER A 439 21.77 7.56 -11.37
CA SER A 439 20.53 7.67 -12.14
C SER A 439 20.35 6.50 -13.13
N TYR A 440 21.43 6.04 -13.78
CA TYR A 440 21.38 4.85 -14.62
C TYR A 440 20.91 3.61 -13.85
N TYR A 441 21.46 3.35 -12.66
CA TYR A 441 21.03 2.21 -11.85
C TYR A 441 19.59 2.33 -11.35
N GLU A 442 19.11 3.54 -11.11
CA GLU A 442 17.69 3.76 -10.81
C GLU A 442 16.79 3.40 -12.01
N VAL A 443 17.16 3.80 -13.23
CA VAL A 443 16.44 3.40 -14.45
C VAL A 443 16.42 1.88 -14.60
N CYS A 444 17.56 1.21 -14.37
CA CYS A 444 17.63 -0.27 -14.36
C CYS A 444 16.73 -0.88 -13.29
N TYR A 445 16.69 -0.32 -12.08
CA TYR A 445 15.80 -0.77 -11.02
C TYR A 445 14.33 -0.64 -11.46
N LEU A 446 13.92 0.53 -11.97
CA LEU A 446 12.54 0.79 -12.39
C LEU A 446 12.12 -0.13 -13.54
N LEU A 447 12.96 -0.31 -14.57
CA LEU A 447 12.71 -1.26 -15.67
C LEU A 447 12.57 -2.69 -15.16
N GLY A 448 13.51 -3.11 -14.32
CA GLY A 448 13.52 -4.41 -13.70
C GLY A 448 12.25 -4.69 -12.91
N SER A 449 11.81 -3.72 -12.11
CA SER A 449 10.55 -3.78 -11.36
C SER A 449 9.33 -3.83 -12.28
N CYS A 450 9.27 -3.01 -13.33
CA CYS A 450 8.16 -3.04 -14.30
C CYS A 450 8.02 -4.42 -14.94
N TYR A 451 9.12 -4.98 -15.47
CA TYR A 451 9.10 -6.33 -16.05
C TYR A 451 8.75 -7.41 -15.02
N TYR A 452 9.15 -7.24 -13.76
CA TYR A 452 8.77 -8.15 -12.68
C TYR A 452 7.25 -8.16 -12.47
N HIS A 453 6.62 -7.00 -12.35
CA HIS A 453 5.16 -6.90 -12.18
C HIS A 453 4.40 -7.41 -13.40
N LEU A 454 4.98 -7.32 -14.60
CA LEU A 454 4.44 -7.92 -15.82
C LEU A 454 4.74 -9.42 -15.96
N ARG A 455 5.32 -10.06 -14.92
CA ARG A 455 5.72 -11.47 -14.88
C ARG A 455 6.76 -11.88 -15.93
N ARG A 456 7.49 -10.93 -16.49
CA ARG A 456 8.63 -11.15 -17.40
C ARG A 456 9.93 -11.27 -16.59
N PHE A 457 10.00 -12.30 -15.75
CA PHE A 457 11.07 -12.43 -14.74
C PHE A 457 12.48 -12.52 -15.33
N GLU A 458 12.66 -13.12 -16.51
CA GLU A 458 13.97 -13.21 -17.17
C GLU A 458 14.51 -11.84 -17.58
N ILE A 459 13.63 -11.00 -18.15
CA ILE A 459 13.97 -9.63 -18.54
C ILE A 459 14.16 -8.76 -17.29
N ALA A 460 13.29 -8.93 -16.29
CA ALA A 460 13.43 -8.25 -15.00
C ALA A 460 14.79 -8.54 -14.34
N HIS A 461 15.19 -9.81 -14.34
CA HIS A 461 16.47 -10.26 -13.80
C HIS A 461 17.66 -9.58 -14.49
N PHE A 462 17.62 -9.43 -15.82
CA PHE A 462 18.69 -8.73 -16.57
C PHE A 462 18.91 -7.30 -16.09
N TYR A 463 17.83 -6.52 -15.89
CA TYR A 463 17.95 -5.13 -15.43
C TYR A 463 18.32 -5.04 -13.95
N LEU A 464 17.68 -5.84 -13.09
CA LEU A 464 17.93 -5.84 -11.63
C LEU A 464 19.34 -6.34 -11.27
N PHE A 465 19.91 -7.25 -12.05
CA PHE A 465 21.29 -7.72 -11.81
C PHE A 465 22.31 -6.58 -11.86
N GLN A 466 22.09 -5.59 -12.73
CA GLN A 466 23.00 -4.47 -12.92
C GLN A 466 23.07 -3.55 -11.68
N THR A 467 22.04 -3.56 -10.84
CA THR A 467 21.94 -2.68 -9.67
C THR A 467 22.67 -3.23 -8.43
N LEU A 468 23.18 -4.47 -8.48
CA LEU A 468 23.82 -5.10 -7.31
C LEU A 468 25.09 -4.37 -6.86
N SER A 469 25.80 -3.73 -7.80
CA SER A 469 27.09 -3.08 -7.52
C SER A 469 26.98 -1.86 -6.60
N ILE A 470 25.80 -1.25 -6.47
CA ILE A 470 25.59 -0.05 -5.64
C ILE A 470 25.14 -0.35 -4.21
N ASN A 471 24.99 -1.62 -3.83
CA ASN A 471 24.61 -2.06 -2.48
C ASN A 471 23.36 -1.36 -1.90
N ASN A 472 22.41 -0.97 -2.76
CA ASN A 472 21.12 -0.46 -2.32
C ASN A 472 20.24 -1.63 -1.88
N LEU A 473 19.79 -1.60 -0.62
CA LEU A 473 19.01 -2.69 -0.02
C LEU A 473 17.66 -2.89 -0.70
N ILE A 474 16.94 -1.83 -1.07
CA ILE A 474 15.66 -1.92 -1.78
C ILE A 474 15.86 -2.62 -3.13
N TYR A 475 16.88 -2.22 -3.89
CA TYR A 475 17.12 -2.79 -5.21
C TYR A 475 17.54 -4.26 -5.08
N THR A 476 18.30 -4.58 -4.05
CA THR A 476 18.69 -5.96 -3.72
C THR A 476 17.48 -6.81 -3.31
N MET A 477 16.54 -6.25 -2.54
CA MET A 477 15.28 -6.92 -2.20
C MET A 477 14.49 -7.26 -3.46
N GLN A 478 14.37 -6.32 -4.40
CA GLN A 478 13.66 -6.57 -5.65
C GLN A 478 14.34 -7.63 -6.52
N TYR A 479 15.67 -7.60 -6.59
CA TYR A 479 16.44 -8.65 -7.25
C TYR A 479 16.20 -10.03 -6.64
N VAL A 480 16.15 -10.13 -5.30
CA VAL A 480 15.82 -11.39 -4.61
C VAL A 480 14.39 -11.83 -4.90
N ASN A 481 13.39 -10.92 -4.87
CA ASN A 481 12.02 -11.21 -5.29
C ASN A 481 12.00 -11.83 -6.69
N CYS A 482 12.67 -11.20 -7.65
CA CYS A 482 12.79 -11.68 -9.03
C CYS A 482 13.39 -13.09 -9.12
N MET A 483 14.50 -13.34 -8.44
CA MET A 483 15.15 -14.65 -8.45
C MET A 483 14.25 -15.75 -7.87
N VAL A 484 13.54 -15.46 -6.77
CA VAL A 484 12.65 -16.43 -6.11
C VAL A 484 11.43 -16.73 -6.97
N SER A 485 10.79 -15.71 -7.55
CA SER A 485 9.63 -15.87 -8.44
C SER A 485 9.98 -16.61 -9.73
N MET A 486 11.19 -16.40 -10.27
CA MET A 486 11.68 -17.11 -11.45
C MET A 486 12.07 -18.58 -11.15
N GLY A 487 12.20 -18.96 -9.88
CA GLY A 487 12.74 -20.28 -9.50
C GLY A 487 14.22 -20.42 -9.85
N ASN A 488 14.99 -19.32 -9.87
CA ASN A 488 16.41 -19.35 -10.23
C ASN A 488 17.20 -20.23 -9.25
N CYS A 489 18.00 -21.16 -9.77
CA CYS A 489 18.80 -22.09 -8.96
C CYS A 489 19.84 -21.38 -8.06
N ASP A 490 20.29 -20.18 -8.42
CA ASP A 490 21.22 -19.37 -7.64
C ASP A 490 20.55 -18.60 -6.49
N ALA A 491 19.21 -18.49 -6.47
CA ALA A 491 18.49 -17.68 -5.49
C ALA A 491 18.83 -18.09 -4.05
N LEU A 492 18.79 -19.39 -3.77
CA LEU A 492 19.07 -19.91 -2.43
C LEU A 492 20.50 -19.64 -1.99
N ARG A 493 21.48 -19.81 -2.90
CA ARG A 493 22.90 -19.52 -2.62
C ARG A 493 23.12 -18.05 -2.29
N PHE A 494 22.48 -17.15 -3.05
CA PHE A 494 22.54 -15.71 -2.79
C PHE A 494 21.93 -15.35 -1.44
N ILE A 495 20.72 -15.88 -1.16
CA ILE A 495 20.02 -15.67 0.10
C ILE A 495 20.87 -16.17 1.28
N ASP A 496 21.38 -17.41 1.23
CA ASP A 496 22.16 -18.00 2.31
C ASP A 496 23.48 -17.25 2.57
N SER A 497 24.15 -16.80 1.50
CA SER A 497 25.38 -16.01 1.63
C SER A 497 25.10 -14.67 2.30
N SER A 498 24.02 -13.99 1.90
CA SER A 498 23.58 -12.72 2.49
C SER A 498 23.16 -12.90 3.95
N PHE A 499 22.46 -13.99 4.25
CA PHE A 499 22.01 -14.36 5.58
C PHE A 499 23.18 -14.58 6.54
N ALA A 500 24.18 -15.34 6.11
CA ALA A 500 25.37 -15.62 6.90
C ALA A 500 26.15 -14.34 7.23
N ASN A 501 26.26 -13.42 6.29
CA ASN A 501 26.93 -12.13 6.50
C ASN A 501 26.16 -11.26 7.51
N LEU A 502 24.84 -11.11 7.34
CA LEU A 502 24.00 -10.31 8.25
C LEU A 502 23.97 -10.91 9.66
N LYS A 503 23.91 -12.24 9.78
CA LYS A 503 23.95 -12.91 11.09
C LYS A 503 25.25 -12.66 11.83
N ARG A 504 26.41 -12.73 11.15
CA ARG A 504 27.70 -12.36 11.78
C ARG A 504 27.70 -10.90 12.26
N SER A 505 27.17 -9.97 11.47
CA SER A 505 27.06 -8.56 11.87
C SER A 505 26.11 -8.35 13.05
N MET A 506 25.04 -9.14 13.14
CA MET A 506 24.11 -9.18 14.26
C MET A 506 24.78 -9.69 15.54
N ASP A 507 25.50 -10.81 15.46
CA ASP A 507 26.22 -11.42 16.57
C ASP A 507 27.32 -10.47 17.12
N MET A 508 27.89 -9.63 16.26
CA MET A 508 28.86 -8.58 16.64
C MET A 508 28.21 -7.28 17.14
N GLY A 509 26.87 -7.19 17.23
CA GLY A 509 26.17 -5.99 17.71
C GLY A 509 26.29 -4.77 16.80
N SER A 510 26.61 -4.97 15.52
CA SER A 510 26.93 -3.90 14.55
C SER A 510 25.84 -3.67 13.51
N LEU A 511 24.71 -4.38 13.62
CA LEU A 511 23.65 -4.37 12.62
C LEU A 511 22.70 -3.18 12.82
N ASN A 512 22.55 -2.34 11.80
CA ASN A 512 21.55 -1.27 11.80
C ASN A 512 20.13 -1.81 11.48
N SER A 513 19.11 -0.99 11.72
CA SER A 513 17.71 -1.36 11.52
C SER A 513 17.36 -1.75 10.07
N ASN A 514 17.97 -1.11 9.07
CA ASN A 514 17.70 -1.42 7.65
C ASN A 514 18.25 -2.81 7.27
N CYS A 515 19.46 -3.14 7.73
CA CYS A 515 20.05 -4.45 7.54
C CYS A 515 19.30 -5.53 8.33
N LEU A 516 18.70 -5.18 9.48
CA LEU A 516 17.84 -6.08 10.24
C LEU A 516 16.50 -6.34 9.52
N ASN A 517 15.87 -5.31 8.95
CA ASN A 517 14.68 -5.48 8.11
C ASN A 517 14.98 -6.33 6.87
N PHE A 518 16.12 -6.11 6.23
CA PHE A 518 16.59 -6.92 5.11
C PHE A 518 16.83 -8.39 5.53
N TYR A 519 17.38 -8.63 6.71
CA TYR A 519 17.52 -9.98 7.27
C TYR A 519 16.17 -10.69 7.40
N TYR A 520 15.15 -10.02 7.95
CA TYR A 520 13.81 -10.58 8.09
C TYR A 520 13.13 -10.81 6.73
N PHE A 521 13.31 -9.91 5.78
CA PHE A 521 12.89 -10.10 4.39
C PHE A 521 13.49 -11.39 3.79
N LEU A 522 14.80 -11.59 3.92
CA LEU A 522 15.47 -12.78 3.40
C LEU A 522 14.95 -14.08 4.02
N GLN A 523 14.55 -14.08 5.30
CA GLN A 523 13.89 -15.24 5.91
C GLN A 523 12.61 -15.60 5.17
N ARG A 524 11.72 -14.62 4.95
CA ARG A 524 10.44 -14.83 4.27
C ARG A 524 10.65 -15.31 2.84
N ARG A 525 11.58 -14.71 2.10
CA ARG A 525 11.92 -15.13 0.72
C ARG A 525 12.53 -16.53 0.65
N LYS A 526 13.35 -16.91 1.64
CA LYS A 526 13.87 -18.28 1.73
C LYS A 526 12.76 -19.30 1.91
N VAL A 527 11.78 -19.02 2.77
CA VAL A 527 10.60 -19.87 2.94
C VAL A 527 9.87 -20.04 1.61
N GLU A 528 9.55 -18.95 0.92
CA GLU A 528 8.85 -19.03 -0.37
C GLU A 528 9.62 -19.83 -1.42
N PHE A 529 10.94 -19.64 -1.51
CA PHE A 529 11.77 -20.43 -2.41
C PHE A 529 11.68 -21.93 -2.11
N LEU A 530 11.80 -22.30 -0.83
CA LEU A 530 11.71 -23.71 -0.41
C LEU A 530 10.33 -24.30 -0.72
N LEU A 531 9.24 -23.56 -0.50
CA LEU A 531 7.88 -23.99 -0.83
C LEU A 531 7.68 -24.18 -2.33
N ASN A 532 8.15 -23.22 -3.14
CA ASN A 532 8.06 -23.31 -4.61
C ASN A 532 8.91 -24.47 -5.17
N ALA A 533 10.01 -24.82 -4.50
CA ALA A 533 10.85 -25.97 -4.82
C ALA A 533 10.35 -27.30 -4.20
N HIS A 534 9.15 -27.33 -3.60
CA HIS A 534 8.57 -28.49 -2.91
C HIS A 534 9.42 -29.06 -1.75
N ARG A 535 10.29 -28.24 -1.14
CA ARG A 535 11.14 -28.59 0.02
C ARG A 535 10.43 -28.23 1.33
N VAL A 536 9.25 -28.82 1.53
CA VAL A 536 8.29 -28.44 2.59
C VAL A 536 8.87 -28.61 3.99
N ASP A 537 9.60 -29.70 4.25
CA ASP A 537 10.14 -29.97 5.60
C ASP A 537 11.17 -28.90 6.03
N GLU A 538 12.01 -28.44 5.09
CA GLU A 538 12.97 -27.38 5.35
C GLU A 538 12.29 -26.02 5.55
N ALA A 539 11.21 -25.76 4.80
CA ALA A 539 10.39 -24.56 4.97
C ALA A 539 9.74 -24.55 6.37
N GLU A 540 9.15 -25.66 6.81
CA GLU A 540 8.55 -25.79 8.15
C GLU A 540 9.59 -25.59 9.25
N GLN A 541 10.79 -26.18 9.10
CA GLN A 541 11.85 -26.01 10.09
C GLN A 541 12.22 -24.53 10.24
N LEU A 542 12.37 -23.81 9.12
CA LEU A 542 12.66 -22.38 9.13
C LEU A 542 11.51 -21.57 9.76
N LEU A 543 10.27 -21.84 9.36
CA LEU A 543 9.07 -21.17 9.89
C LEU A 543 8.94 -21.31 11.42
N ARG A 544 9.25 -22.50 11.97
CA ARG A 544 9.23 -22.71 13.43
C ARG A 544 10.23 -21.84 14.18
N THR A 545 11.36 -21.49 13.55
CA THR A 545 12.34 -20.55 14.16
C THR A 545 11.85 -19.10 14.17
N MET A 546 10.75 -18.79 13.50
CA MET A 546 10.21 -17.44 13.33
C MET A 546 9.02 -17.14 14.25
N LEU A 547 8.58 -18.08 15.10
CA LEU A 547 7.38 -17.92 15.94
C LEU A 547 7.58 -17.05 17.18
N ASP A 548 8.71 -17.23 17.90
CA ASP A 548 8.94 -16.56 19.19
C ASP A 548 9.98 -15.44 19.07
N GLY A 549 9.59 -14.20 19.38
CA GLY A 549 10.51 -13.05 19.43
C GLY A 549 11.02 -12.55 18.08
N ASN A 550 10.38 -12.93 16.98
CA ASN A 550 10.73 -12.54 15.60
C ASN A 550 9.59 -11.70 14.97
N PRO A 551 9.87 -10.56 14.33
CA PRO A 551 8.88 -9.75 13.62
C PRO A 551 8.10 -10.47 12.51
N ASN A 552 8.56 -11.65 12.08
CA ASN A 552 7.89 -12.48 11.08
C ASN A 552 6.93 -13.53 11.67
N SER A 553 6.54 -13.42 12.95
CA SER A 553 5.68 -14.42 13.61
C SER A 553 4.36 -14.64 12.87
N ASP A 554 3.71 -13.56 12.44
CA ASP A 554 2.40 -13.63 11.78
C ASP A 554 2.49 -14.35 10.43
N PHE A 555 3.48 -13.97 9.61
CA PHE A 555 3.83 -14.68 8.37
C PHE A 555 4.10 -16.17 8.63
N ALA A 556 4.81 -16.49 9.71
CA ALA A 556 5.16 -17.86 10.04
C ALA A 556 3.93 -18.69 10.43
N ILE A 557 3.02 -18.11 11.22
CA ILE A 557 1.76 -18.73 11.63
C ILE A 557 0.88 -19.01 10.40
N GLU A 558 0.73 -18.02 9.52
CA GLU A 558 -0.08 -18.15 8.30
C GLU A 558 0.45 -19.27 7.40
N ARG A 559 1.76 -19.28 7.10
CA ARG A 559 2.36 -20.31 6.23
C ARG A 559 2.34 -21.71 6.84
N LEU A 560 2.55 -21.85 8.15
CA LEU A 560 2.42 -23.16 8.81
C LEU A 560 0.99 -23.70 8.72
N ALA A 561 -0.02 -22.83 8.84
CA ALA A 561 -1.42 -23.23 8.69
C ALA A 561 -1.75 -23.69 7.25
N GLU A 562 -1.20 -23.03 6.23
CA GLU A 562 -1.35 -23.43 4.83
C GLU A 562 -0.72 -24.80 4.55
N ILE A 563 0.52 -25.01 4.98
CA ILE A 563 1.23 -26.30 4.80
C ILE A 563 0.44 -27.44 5.46
N GLN A 564 -0.08 -27.22 6.68
CA GLN A 564 -0.91 -28.19 7.37
C GLN A 564 -2.17 -28.54 6.57
N LYS A 565 -2.85 -27.54 6.00
CA LYS A 565 -4.04 -27.73 5.16
C LYS A 565 -3.74 -28.48 3.86
N GLU A 566 -2.57 -28.28 3.26
CA GLU A 566 -2.14 -29.04 2.08
C GLU A 566 -1.85 -30.50 2.41
N LYS A 567 -1.19 -30.76 3.57
CA LYS A 567 -0.94 -32.12 4.07
C LYS A 567 -2.22 -32.90 4.38
N GLU A 568 -3.28 -32.22 4.79
CA GLU A 568 -4.59 -32.84 5.08
C GLU A 568 -5.41 -33.19 3.82
N LYS A 569 -5.04 -32.66 2.64
CA LYS A 569 -5.71 -32.94 1.36
C LYS A 569 -5.08 -34.10 0.59
N LEU A 570 -3.89 -34.55 0.99
CA LEU A 570 -3.17 -35.72 0.48
C LEU A 570 -3.50 -36.93 1.33
#